data_AF-A0A832JAZ4-F1
#
_entry.id   AF-A0A832JAZ4-F1
#
_cell.length_a   1.000
_cell.length_b   1.000
_cell.length_c   1.000
_cell.angle_alpha   90.00
_cell.angle_beta   90.00
_cell.angle_gamma   90.00
#
_symmetry.space_group_name_H-M   'P 1'
#
loop_
_entity.id
_entity.type
_entity.pdbx_description
1 polymer ?
#
loop_
_entity_poly.entity_id
_entity_poly.type
_entity_poly.pdbx_seq_one_letter_code
_entity_poly.pdbx_strand_id
1 'polypeptide(L)' 'MGGRVPYLRLLGQLGPAFALRLQRGKVGLADLARKVSEIVGGHCTVILSRHPELAFVVESEQDLRWAREALEAH' A
#
# COMPACT_ATOMS: atom_id res chain seq x y z
N MET A 1 -15.87 1.74 -3.67
CA MET A 1 -16.10 0.84 -2.53
C MET A 1 -14.78 0.24 -2.08
N GLY A 2 -14.02 0.93 -1.23
CA GLY A 2 -12.82 0.37 -0.60
C GLY A 2 -13.24 -0.58 0.52
N GLY A 3 -13.50 -1.84 0.18
CA GLY A 3 -13.79 -2.86 1.18
C GLY A 3 -12.55 -3.06 2.05
N ARG A 4 -12.57 -2.61 3.30
CA ARG A 4 -11.53 -2.94 4.28
C ARG A 4 -11.36 -4.45 4.30
N VAL A 5 -10.26 -4.95 3.73
CA VAL A 5 -9.90 -6.36 3.86
C VAL A 5 -9.60 -6.59 5.33
N PRO A 6 -10.37 -7.43 6.04
CA PRO A 6 -10.13 -7.71 7.45
C PRO A 6 -8.68 -8.17 7.61
N TYR A 7 -7.95 -7.58 8.55
CA TYR A 7 -6.53 -7.83 8.77
C TYR A 7 -6.19 -9.34 8.82
N LEU A 8 -7.07 -10.14 9.43
CA LEU A 8 -6.94 -11.59 9.52
C LEU A 8 -7.00 -12.29 8.15
N ARG A 9 -7.84 -11.82 7.22
CA ARG A 9 -7.90 -12.37 5.86
C ARG A 9 -6.63 -12.04 5.08
N LEU A 10 -6.10 -10.83 5.26
CA LEU A 10 -4.85 -10.40 4.65
C LEU A 10 -3.67 -11.25 5.16
N LEU A 11 -3.61 -11.51 6.47
CA LEU A 11 -2.61 -12.40 7.07
C LEU A 11 -2.69 -13.82 6.53
N GLY A 12 -3.89 -14.35 6.33
CA GLY A 12 -4.11 -15.66 5.71
C GLY A 12 -3.56 -15.74 4.28
N GLN A 13 -3.76 -14.69 3.48
CA GLN A 13 -3.28 -14.62 2.09
C GLN A 13 -1.76 -14.43 2.01
N LEU A 14 -1.18 -13.60 2.89
CA LEU A 14 0.26 -13.39 2.96
C LEU A 14 1.00 -14.62 3.51
N GLY A 15 0.36 -15.38 4.39
CA GLY A 15 0.97 -16.47 5.14
C GLY A 15 1.71 -15.96 6.38
N PRO A 16 1.65 -16.70 7.50
CA PRO A 16 2.10 -16.23 8.81
C PRO A 16 3.59 -15.92 8.87
N ALA A 17 4.42 -16.73 8.21
CA ALA A 17 5.87 -16.53 8.16
C ALA A 17 6.25 -15.22 7.43
N PHE A 18 5.57 -14.91 6.32
CA PHE A 18 5.81 -13.69 5.56
C PHE A 18 5.34 -12.46 6.35
N ALA A 19 4.16 -12.53 6.96
CA ALA A 19 3.62 -11.45 7.78
C ALA A 19 4.54 -11.09 8.97
N LEU A 20 5.07 -12.10 9.67
CA LEU A 20 6.03 -11.88 10.76
C LEU A 20 7.33 -11.23 10.28
N ARG A 21 7.83 -11.64 9.10
CA ARG A 21 9.00 -11.00 8.49
C ARG A 21 8.71 -9.55 8.10
N LEU A 22 7.54 -9.28 7.52
CA LEU A 22 7.13 -7.94 7.10
C LEU A 22 7.04 -6.98 8.30
N GLN A 23 6.37 -7.41 9.38
CA GLN A 23 6.28 -6.62 10.62
C GLN A 23 7.64 -6.35 11.26
N ARG A 24 8.59 -7.28 11.13
CA ARG A 24 9.96 -7.13 11.66
C ARG A 24 10.90 -6.35 10.72
N GLY A 25 10.39 -5.81 9.61
CA GLY A 25 11.20 -5.10 8.61
C GLY A 25 12.19 -6.00 7.86
N LYS A 26 11.97 -7.33 7.86
CA LYS A 26 12.87 -8.33 7.25
C LYS A 26 12.40 -8.76 5.84
N VAL A 27 11.68 -7.88 5.15
CA VAL A 27 11.16 -8.09 3.79
C VAL A 27 11.69 -6.95 2.92
N GLY A 28 12.47 -7.29 1.90
CA GLY A 28 12.89 -6.34 0.89
C GLY A 28 11.76 -6.07 -0.12
N LEU A 29 11.88 -4.97 -0.88
CA LEU A 29 10.88 -4.58 -1.88
C LEU A 29 10.70 -5.65 -2.98
N ALA A 30 11.77 -6.34 -3.36
CA ALA A 30 11.70 -7.43 -4.32
C ALA A 30 10.92 -8.65 -3.80
N ASP A 31 11.10 -8.99 -2.52
CA ASP A 31 10.34 -10.07 -1.88
C ASP A 31 8.85 -9.70 -1.77
N LEU A 32 8.56 -8.43 -1.47
CA LEU A 32 7.20 -7.90 -1.42
C LEU A 32 6.52 -7.97 -2.80
N ALA A 33 7.18 -7.47 -3.84
CA ALA A 33 6.68 -7.51 -5.21
C ALA A 33 6.37 -8.94 -5.67
N ARG A 34 7.28 -9.88 -5.38
CA ARG A 34 7.09 -11.30 -5.67
C ARG A 34 5.87 -11.86 -4.94
N LYS A 35 5.76 -11.60 -3.64
CA LYS A 35 4.67 -12.13 -2.83
C LYS A 35 3.30 -11.60 -3.28
N VAL A 36 3.22 -10.32 -3.64
CA VAL A 36 1.99 -9.72 -4.16
C VAL A 36 1.66 -10.30 -5.55
N SER A 37 2.66 -10.48 -6.41
CA SER A 37 2.47 -11.12 -7.72
C SER A 37 1.89 -12.53 -7.60
N GLU A 38 2.39 -13.33 -6.64
CA GLU A 38 1.85 -14.66 -6.32
C GLU A 38 0.37 -14.61 -5.90
N ILE A 39 -0.01 -13.64 -5.06
CA ILE A 39 -1.37 -13.52 -4.52
C ILE A 39 -2.35 -13.04 -5.59
N VAL A 40 -1.94 -12.07 -6.41
CA VAL A 40 -2.79 -11.45 -7.44
C VAL A 40 -2.86 -12.31 -8.70
N GLY A 41 -1.91 -13.23 -8.91
CA GLY A 41 -1.84 -14.06 -10.11
C GLY A 41 -1.37 -13.31 -11.36
N GLY A 42 -0.63 -12.21 -11.17
CA GLY A 42 -0.15 -11.33 -12.24
C GLY A 42 1.19 -10.71 -11.90
N HIS A 43 1.83 -10.04 -12.87
CA HIS A 43 3.10 -9.37 -12.61
C HIS A 43 2.88 -8.06 -11.86
N CYS A 44 3.41 -7.97 -10.64
CA CYS A 44 3.46 -6.74 -9.86
C CYS A 44 4.90 -6.23 -9.73
N THR A 45 5.06 -4.91 -9.80
CA THR A 45 6.35 -4.22 -9.63
C THR A 45 6.18 -3.10 -8.61
N VAL A 46 7.19 -2.87 -7.80
CA VAL A 46 7.22 -1.75 -6.84
C VAL A 46 7.97 -0.58 -7.49
N ILE A 47 7.35 0.60 -7.47
CA ILE A 47 7.95 1.84 -7.94
C ILE A 47 8.23 2.71 -6.73
N LEU A 48 9.51 3.06 -6.53
CA LEU A 48 9.89 4.06 -5.56
C LEU A 48 9.80 5.44 -6.20
N SER A 49 8.98 6.32 -5.63
CA SER A 49 8.83 7.68 -6.09
C SER A 49 9.27 8.68 -5.04
N ARG A 50 9.87 9.79 -5.49
CA ARG A 50 10.16 10.97 -4.67
C ARG A 50 9.00 11.96 -4.62
N HIS A 51 7.92 11.68 -5.36
CA HIS A 51 6.72 12.49 -5.48
C HIS A 51 5.69 12.03 -4.44
N PRO A 52 5.60 12.68 -3.25
CA PRO A 52 4.65 12.31 -2.22
C PRO A 52 3.19 12.45 -2.66
N GLU A 53 2.91 13.29 -3.67
CA GLU A 53 1.58 13.47 -4.26
C GLU A 53 1.00 12.17 -4.83
N LEU A 54 1.83 11.19 -5.20
CA LEU A 54 1.37 9.88 -5.67
C LEU A 54 0.85 8.98 -4.53
N ALA A 55 1.15 9.31 -3.27
CA ALA A 55 0.67 8.58 -2.10
C ALA A 55 -0.65 9.13 -1.53
N PHE A 56 -1.15 10.26 -2.05
CA PHE A 56 -2.40 10.86 -1.59
C PHE A 56 -3.59 10.04 -2.09
N VAL A 57 -4.33 9.45 -1.15
CA VAL A 57 -5.63 8.83 -1.41
C VAL A 57 -6.70 9.77 -0.86
N VAL A 58 -7.55 10.30 -1.74
CA VAL A 58 -8.67 11.14 -1.35
C VAL A 58 -9.85 10.24 -1.01
N GLU A 59 -10.10 10.03 0.29
CA GLU A 59 -11.18 9.16 0.76
C GLU A 59 -12.35 9.96 1.37
N SER A 60 -12.15 11.26 1.65
CA SER A 60 -13.12 12.14 2.30
C SER A 60 -13.14 13.56 1.72
N GLU A 61 -14.22 14.31 1.99
CA GLU A 61 -14.27 15.74 1.69
C GLU A 61 -13.25 16.58 2.46
N GLN A 62 -12.73 16.06 3.58
CA GLN A 62 -11.65 16.71 4.31
C GLN A 62 -10.33 16.61 3.56
N ASP A 63 -10.05 15.46 2.92
CA ASP A 63 -8.86 15.27 2.09
C ASP A 63 -8.88 16.21 0.87
N LEU A 64 -10.06 16.48 0.30
CA LEU A 64 -10.23 17.46 -0.77
C LEU A 64 -9.91 18.89 -0.33
N ARG A 65 -10.31 19.27 0.89
CA ARG A 65 -10.00 20.60 1.44
C ARG A 65 -8.50 20.76 1.64
N TRP A 66 -7.83 19.76 2.22
CA TRP A 66 -6.38 19.78 2.40
C TRP A 66 -5.61 19.77 1.07
N ALA A 67 -6.06 18.98 0.09
CA ALA A 67 -5.45 18.98 -1.24
C ALA A 67 -5.58 20.36 -1.92
N ARG A 68 -6.72 21.03 -1.74
CA ARG A 68 -6.96 22.37 -2.28
C ARG A 68 -6.08 23.42 -1.59
N GLU A 69 -6.00 23.39 -0.26
CA GLU A 69 -5.12 24.28 0.51
C GLU A 69 -3.64 24.10 0.13
N ALA A 70 -3.20 22.85 -0.10
CA ALA A 70 -1.84 22.55 -0.54
C ALA A 70 -1.55 23.08 -1.96
N LEU A 71 -2.54 23.05 -2.86
CA LEU A 71 -2.41 23.61 -4.22
C LEU A 71 -2.43 25.15 -4.24
N GLU A 72 -3.17 25.79 -3.33
CA GLU A 72 -3.27 27.25 -3.24
C GLU A 72 -2.08 27.89 -2.47
N ALA A 73 -1.30 27.09 -1.73
CA ALA A 73 -0.10 27.54 -1.00
C ALA A 73 1.21 27.47 -1.83
N HIS A 74 1.13 27.07 -3.10
CA HIS A 74 2.22 27.06 -4.09
C HIS A 74 1.87 27.95 -5.27
#